data_AF-A0A961IIQ0-F1
#
_entry.id   AF-A0A961IIQ0-F1
#
_cell.length_a   1.000
_cell.length_b   1.000
_cell.length_c   1.000
_cell.angle_alpha   90.00
_cell.angle_beta   90.00
_cell.angle_gamma   90.00
#
_symmetry.space_group_name_H-M   'P 1'
#
loop_
_entity.id
_entity.type
_entity.pdbx_description
1 polymer ?
#
loop_
_entity_poly.entity_id
_entity_poly.type
_entity_poly.pdbx_seq_one_letter_code
_entity_poly.pdbx_strand_id
1 'polypeptide(L)'
;TETELQSRIEKMSKSLGNVINPDDVIADHGADSFRLYEMFMGPLEQKKPWSSRGMEGVDRFLSRVWRLFTGEADTSNELSAGFLDPDVLKEPDADKKRNSERIIHSTIKKVTEDIERLSFNTAISSMMIFVNEFFNEKRIGRFGTEAFIKLLSPFAPHIAEELWQRFQETVGMKASGTGSILDESWPEYDEQKTAADEIEVVFQVNGKLRGRANVAPDIAETDLKSIALENDGVMRAMEGKEVRKIIVVKGKLVNIVI
;
A
#
# COMPACT_ATOMS: atom_id res chain seq x y z
N THR A 1 24.30 -22.79 33.81
CA THR A 1 25.25 -22.19 32.86
C THR A 1 24.47 -21.16 32.07
N GLU A 2 24.67 -19.87 32.35
CA GLU A 2 24.08 -18.77 31.57
C GLU A 2 24.87 -18.63 30.27
N THR A 3 24.61 -19.52 29.32
CA THR A 3 25.16 -19.39 27.98
C THR A 3 24.16 -18.58 27.17
N GLU A 4 24.56 -17.38 26.75
CA GLU A 4 23.76 -16.52 25.89
C GLU A 4 23.51 -17.24 24.56
N LEU A 5 22.23 -17.51 24.26
CA LEU A 5 21.83 -18.19 23.04
C LEU A 5 21.84 -17.21 21.87
N GLN A 6 22.64 -17.48 20.84
CA GLN A 6 22.65 -16.71 19.60
C GLN A 6 21.77 -17.39 18.54
N SER A 7 20.71 -16.69 18.09
CA SER A 7 19.91 -17.14 16.95
C SER A 7 20.68 -16.92 15.65
N ARG A 8 20.85 -17.97 14.83
CA ARG A 8 21.43 -17.87 13.49
C ARG A 8 20.35 -18.11 12.44
N ILE A 9 20.32 -17.27 11.41
CA ILE A 9 19.47 -17.44 10.23
C ILE A 9 20.21 -18.38 9.27
N GLU A 10 19.67 -19.57 9.08
CA GLU A 10 20.24 -20.62 8.23
C GLU A 10 19.20 -21.17 7.25
N LYS A 11 19.65 -21.88 6.22
CA LYS A 11 18.74 -22.59 5.31
C LYS A 11 17.88 -23.58 6.11
N MET A 12 16.58 -23.60 5.85
CA MET A 12 15.66 -24.56 6.47
C MET A 12 16.04 -26.01 6.10
N SER A 13 16.17 -26.89 7.10
CA SER A 13 16.44 -28.31 6.92
C SER A 13 15.99 -29.14 8.12
N LYS A 14 15.54 -30.38 7.86
CA LYS A 14 15.12 -31.31 8.93
C LYS A 14 16.24 -31.59 9.95
N SER A 15 17.49 -31.68 9.49
CA SER A 15 18.66 -31.92 10.35
C SER A 15 18.96 -30.77 11.32
N LEU A 16 18.57 -29.55 10.98
CA LEU A 16 18.78 -28.36 11.83
C LEU A 16 17.57 -28.06 12.71
N GLY A 17 16.46 -28.79 12.58
CA GLY A 17 15.23 -28.58 13.35
C GLY A 17 14.60 -27.19 13.15
N ASN A 18 14.97 -26.48 12.08
CA ASN A 18 14.55 -25.10 11.80
C ASN A 18 13.52 -24.99 10.66
N VAL A 19 12.84 -26.10 10.33
CA VAL A 19 11.78 -26.12 9.32
C VAL A 19 10.52 -25.51 9.92
N ILE A 20 9.95 -24.52 9.23
CA ILE A 20 8.63 -24.02 9.53
C ILE A 20 7.62 -24.85 8.75
N ASN A 21 6.64 -25.43 9.44
CA ASN A 21 5.58 -26.20 8.81
C ASN A 21 4.49 -25.22 8.32
N PRO A 22 4.19 -25.18 7.00
CA PRO A 22 3.13 -24.32 6.48
C PRO A 22 1.76 -24.60 7.10
N ASP A 23 1.45 -25.85 7.42
CA ASP A 23 0.14 -26.23 7.96
C ASP A 23 -0.11 -25.58 9.33
N ASP A 24 0.92 -25.49 10.18
CA ASP A 24 0.83 -24.85 11.50
C ASP A 24 0.60 -23.34 11.34
N VAL A 25 1.30 -22.70 10.40
CA VAL A 25 1.13 -21.28 10.10
C VAL A 25 -0.27 -20.98 9.54
N ILE A 26 -0.77 -21.84 8.65
CA ILE A 26 -2.11 -21.71 8.08
C ILE A 26 -3.18 -21.93 9.14
N ALA A 27 -2.98 -22.86 10.08
CA ALA A 27 -3.92 -23.08 11.18
C ALA A 27 -4.01 -21.86 12.12
N ASP A 28 -2.89 -21.20 12.39
CA ASP A 28 -2.82 -20.07 13.31
C ASP A 28 -3.24 -18.73 12.67
N HIS A 29 -2.90 -18.51 11.39
CA HIS A 29 -3.05 -17.21 10.71
C HIS A 29 -3.98 -17.23 9.49
N GLY A 30 -4.31 -18.40 8.97
CA GLY A 30 -5.06 -18.57 7.73
C GLY A 30 -4.20 -18.56 6.47
N ALA A 31 -4.73 -19.14 5.40
CA ALA A 31 -4.02 -19.32 4.13
C ALA A 31 -3.69 -17.99 3.42
N ASP A 32 -4.58 -17.00 3.52
CA ASP A 32 -4.38 -15.69 2.88
C ASP A 32 -3.25 -14.91 3.53
N SER A 33 -3.17 -14.90 4.87
CA SER A 33 -2.06 -14.28 5.58
C SER A 33 -0.73 -14.92 5.22
N PHE A 34 -0.68 -16.26 5.19
CA PHE A 34 0.53 -17.00 4.82
C PHE A 34 1.00 -16.64 3.40
N ARG A 35 0.10 -16.73 2.40
CA ARG A 35 0.39 -16.38 1.00
C ARG A 35 0.88 -14.94 0.85
N LEU A 36 0.16 -14.01 1.47
CA LEU A 36 0.45 -12.59 1.34
C LEU A 36 1.77 -12.25 2.01
N TYR A 37 2.11 -12.89 3.13
CA TYR A 37 3.43 -12.76 3.76
C TYR A 37 4.56 -13.27 2.86
N GLU A 38 4.42 -14.46 2.26
CA GLU A 38 5.44 -15.00 1.34
C GLU A 38 5.73 -14.05 0.18
N MET A 39 4.68 -13.46 -0.39
CA MET A 39 4.78 -12.51 -1.49
C MET A 39 5.27 -11.11 -1.06
N PHE A 40 5.08 -10.74 0.21
CA PHE A 40 5.41 -9.40 0.73
C PHE A 40 6.82 -9.27 1.31
N MET A 41 7.44 -10.38 1.75
CA MET A 41 8.77 -10.38 2.41
C MET A 41 9.89 -9.71 1.60
N GLY A 42 9.70 -9.51 0.29
CA GLY A 42 10.63 -8.80 -0.58
C GLY A 42 10.57 -9.32 -2.02
N PRO A 43 11.47 -8.86 -2.91
CA PRO A 43 11.49 -9.28 -4.32
C PRO A 43 11.56 -10.81 -4.45
N LEU A 44 10.73 -11.41 -5.29
CA LEU A 44 10.53 -12.87 -5.37
C LEU A 44 11.86 -13.65 -5.47
N GLU A 45 12.79 -13.16 -6.28
CA GLU A 45 14.08 -13.79 -6.59
C GLU A 45 15.08 -13.78 -5.42
N GLN A 46 14.86 -12.94 -4.40
CA GLN A 46 15.79 -12.80 -3.28
C GLN A 46 15.48 -13.82 -2.18
N LYS A 47 16.54 -14.36 -1.57
CA LYS A 47 16.42 -15.18 -0.36
C LYS A 47 16.07 -14.28 0.82
N LYS A 48 15.02 -14.63 1.56
CA LYS A 48 14.61 -13.90 2.76
C LYS A 48 14.62 -14.82 3.98
N PRO A 49 15.04 -14.32 5.15
CA PRO A 49 14.80 -15.02 6.40
C PRO A 49 13.31 -15.06 6.71
N TRP A 50 12.82 -16.22 7.13
CA TRP A 50 11.49 -16.32 7.72
C TRP A 50 11.45 -15.55 9.05
N SER A 51 10.36 -14.82 9.31
CA SER A 51 10.15 -14.08 10.55
C SER A 51 8.67 -14.09 10.95
N SER A 52 8.33 -14.79 12.03
CA SER A 52 6.95 -14.82 12.55
C SER A 52 6.42 -13.42 12.90
N ARG A 53 7.29 -12.50 13.34
CA ARG A 53 6.91 -11.09 13.58
C ARG A 53 6.48 -10.35 12.31
N GLY A 54 6.99 -10.77 11.15
CA GLY A 54 6.58 -10.22 9.86
C GLY A 54 5.15 -10.62 9.48
N MET A 55 4.68 -11.78 9.95
CA MET A 55 3.31 -12.28 9.73
C MET A 55 2.28 -11.35 10.37
N GLU A 56 2.55 -10.89 11.60
CA GLU A 56 1.65 -9.98 12.34
C GLU A 56 1.35 -8.68 11.57
N GLY A 57 2.25 -8.23 10.68
CA GLY A 57 2.01 -7.08 9.82
C GLY A 57 0.97 -7.36 8.74
N VAL A 58 1.02 -8.55 8.17
CA VAL A 58 0.09 -9.02 7.14
C VAL A 58 -1.29 -9.33 7.73
N ASP A 59 -1.34 -9.98 8.89
CA ASP A 59 -2.60 -10.22 9.60
C ASP A 59 -3.32 -8.90 9.88
N ARG A 60 -2.61 -7.93 10.44
CA ARG A 60 -3.19 -6.60 10.71
C ARG A 60 -3.67 -5.90 9.44
N PHE A 61 -2.97 -6.07 8.33
CA PHE A 61 -3.41 -5.53 7.05
C PHE A 61 -4.71 -6.19 6.58
N LEU A 62 -4.79 -7.52 6.56
CA LEU A 62 -6.00 -8.24 6.15
C LEU A 62 -7.18 -7.98 7.10
N SER A 63 -6.95 -7.95 8.42
CA SER A 63 -7.96 -7.55 9.39
C SER A 63 -8.43 -6.10 9.16
N ARG A 64 -7.52 -5.18 8.81
CA ARG A 64 -7.90 -3.80 8.48
C ARG A 64 -8.72 -3.74 7.20
N VAL A 65 -8.35 -4.49 6.16
CA VAL A 65 -9.13 -4.62 4.92
C VAL A 65 -10.53 -5.13 5.24
N TRP A 66 -10.64 -6.25 5.96
CA TRP A 66 -11.92 -6.82 6.35
C TRP A 66 -12.82 -5.80 7.04
N ARG A 67 -12.30 -5.11 8.05
CA ARG A 67 -13.01 -4.10 8.83
C ARG A 67 -13.41 -2.89 7.99
N LEU A 68 -12.52 -2.42 7.13
CA LEU A 68 -12.77 -1.28 6.26
C LEU A 68 -13.90 -1.57 5.26
N PHE A 69 -14.01 -2.81 4.78
CA PHE A 69 -15.08 -3.20 3.87
C PHE A 69 -16.40 -3.50 4.58
N THR A 70 -16.37 -4.28 5.65
CA THR A 70 -17.57 -4.77 6.34
C THR A 70 -18.16 -3.79 7.36
N GLY A 71 -17.36 -2.83 7.84
CA GLY A 71 -17.76 -1.94 8.94
C GLY A 71 -17.84 -2.65 10.30
N GLU A 72 -17.39 -3.90 10.41
CA GLU A 72 -17.37 -4.64 11.68
C GLU A 72 -16.39 -3.96 12.66
N ALA A 73 -16.93 -3.47 13.78
CA ALA A 73 -16.14 -2.90 14.87
C ALA A 73 -15.61 -4.00 15.79
N ASP A 74 -14.42 -3.79 16.35
CA ASP A 74 -13.99 -4.45 17.58
C ASP A 74 -14.08 -3.43 18.72
N THR A 75 -14.28 -3.94 19.93
CA THR A 75 -14.56 -3.35 21.26
C THR A 75 -13.94 -1.99 21.64
N SER A 76 -13.09 -1.37 20.83
CA SER A 76 -12.38 -0.13 21.18
C SER A 76 -12.35 0.97 20.12
N ASN A 77 -13.04 0.86 18.98
CA ASN A 77 -13.15 1.99 18.04
C ASN A 77 -14.44 1.88 17.22
N GLU A 78 -15.29 2.90 17.30
CA GLU A 78 -16.39 3.14 16.36
C GLU A 78 -15.79 3.26 14.94
N LEU A 79 -15.87 2.18 14.17
CA LEU A 79 -15.73 2.30 12.72
C LEU A 79 -17.08 2.76 12.18
N SER A 80 -17.03 3.79 11.34
CA SER A 80 -18.14 4.20 10.49
C SER A 80 -18.52 3.08 9.51
N ALA A 81 -19.65 3.25 8.82
CA ALA A 81 -20.04 2.53 7.62
C ALA A 81 -18.82 2.05 6.79
N GLY A 82 -18.74 0.74 6.54
CA GLY A 82 -17.67 0.13 5.73
C GLY A 82 -17.84 0.42 4.23
N PHE A 83 -16.88 0.03 3.40
CA PHE A 83 -16.96 0.25 1.94
C PHE A 83 -18.10 -0.51 1.26
N LEU A 84 -18.67 -1.51 1.93
CA LEU A 84 -19.87 -2.21 1.50
C LEU A 84 -21.16 -1.54 2.00
N ASP A 85 -21.10 -0.37 2.63
CA ASP A 85 -22.29 0.41 2.94
C ASP A 85 -22.78 1.15 1.67
N PRO A 86 -24.09 1.10 1.34
CA PRO A 86 -24.66 1.81 0.19
C PRO A 86 -24.36 3.31 0.13
N ASP A 87 -24.19 3.99 1.27
CA ASP A 87 -23.84 5.41 1.32
C ASP A 87 -22.36 5.65 0.99
N VAL A 88 -21.47 4.71 1.31
CA VAL A 88 -20.02 4.79 1.03
C VAL A 88 -19.70 4.41 -0.41
N LEU A 89 -20.51 3.55 -1.02
CA LEU A 89 -20.44 3.19 -2.43
C LEU A 89 -20.84 4.32 -3.39
N LYS A 90 -21.37 5.43 -2.87
CA LYS A 90 -21.62 6.64 -3.67
C LYS A 90 -20.31 7.28 -4.10
N GLU A 91 -20.37 8.03 -5.19
CA GLU A 91 -19.22 8.78 -5.68
C GLU A 91 -18.64 9.70 -4.59
N PRO A 92 -17.31 9.85 -4.51
CA PRO A 92 -16.68 10.81 -3.62
C PRO A 92 -17.21 12.21 -3.84
N ASP A 93 -17.16 13.04 -2.78
CA ASP A 93 -17.51 14.46 -2.88
C ASP A 93 -16.62 15.17 -3.92
N ALA A 94 -17.15 16.23 -4.55
CA ALA A 94 -16.54 16.83 -5.75
C ALA A 94 -15.09 17.29 -5.55
N ASP A 95 -14.76 17.78 -4.36
CA ASP A 95 -13.42 18.22 -3.94
C ASP A 95 -12.44 17.04 -3.76
N LYS A 96 -12.95 15.85 -3.47
CA LYS A 96 -12.15 14.63 -3.23
C LYS A 96 -12.11 13.67 -4.42
N LYS A 97 -13.04 13.80 -5.35
CA LYS A 97 -13.23 12.88 -6.48
C LYS A 97 -11.96 12.70 -7.30
N ARG A 98 -11.31 13.79 -7.69
CA ARG A 98 -10.08 13.73 -8.51
C ARG A 98 -8.96 12.97 -7.83
N ASN A 99 -8.70 13.25 -6.54
CA ASN A 99 -7.66 12.53 -5.79
C ASN A 99 -8.02 11.05 -5.59
N SER A 100 -9.29 10.76 -5.34
CA SER A 100 -9.78 9.38 -5.19
C SER A 100 -9.59 8.59 -6.48
N GLU A 101 -10.04 9.13 -7.61
CA GLU A 101 -9.84 8.54 -8.94
C GLU A 101 -8.35 8.30 -9.22
N ARG A 102 -7.50 9.27 -8.89
CA ARG A 102 -6.05 9.13 -9.05
C ARG A 102 -5.49 7.97 -8.26
N ILE A 103 -5.82 7.85 -6.97
CA ILE A 103 -5.34 6.75 -6.12
C ILE A 103 -5.83 5.42 -6.67
N ILE A 104 -7.11 5.32 -7.06
CA ILE A 104 -7.68 4.08 -7.62
C ILE A 104 -6.96 3.69 -8.91
N HIS A 105 -6.91 4.56 -9.91
CA HIS A 105 -6.31 4.24 -11.21
C HIS A 105 -4.79 4.00 -11.12
N SER A 106 -4.06 4.78 -10.32
CA SER A 106 -2.63 4.55 -10.10
C SER A 106 -2.35 3.22 -9.37
N THR A 107 -3.22 2.81 -8.45
CA THR A 107 -3.12 1.51 -7.77
C THR A 107 -3.38 0.36 -8.74
N ILE A 108 -4.45 0.44 -9.55
CA ILE A 108 -4.76 -0.57 -10.57
C ILE A 108 -3.57 -0.71 -11.53
N LYS A 109 -3.09 0.40 -12.10
CA LYS A 109 -1.92 0.41 -12.99
C LYS A 109 -0.72 -0.25 -12.34
N LYS A 110 -0.36 0.20 -11.13
CA LYS A 110 0.83 -0.29 -10.44
C LYS A 110 0.74 -1.78 -10.10
N VAL A 111 -0.38 -2.24 -9.58
CA VAL A 111 -0.56 -3.67 -9.24
C VAL A 111 -0.53 -4.52 -10.51
N THR A 112 -1.13 -4.06 -11.61
CA THR A 112 -1.11 -4.76 -12.91
C THR A 112 0.33 -4.92 -13.41
N GLU A 113 1.08 -3.82 -13.51
CA GLU A 113 2.48 -3.85 -13.98
C GLU A 113 3.40 -4.65 -13.03
N ASP A 114 3.18 -4.55 -11.71
CA ASP A 114 3.99 -5.25 -10.73
C ASP A 114 3.71 -6.77 -10.76
N ILE A 115 2.48 -7.22 -11.03
CA ILE A 115 2.17 -8.64 -11.22
C ILE A 115 2.89 -9.19 -12.45
N GLU A 116 2.84 -8.49 -13.58
CA GLU A 116 3.53 -8.89 -14.82
C GLU A 116 5.04 -9.00 -14.63
N ARG A 117 5.61 -8.15 -13.77
CA ARG A 117 7.05 -8.13 -13.43
C ARG A 117 7.40 -8.96 -12.20
N LEU A 118 6.47 -9.74 -11.64
CA LEU A 118 6.65 -10.55 -10.44
C LEU A 118 7.14 -9.76 -9.20
N SER A 119 6.84 -8.46 -9.16
CA SER A 119 7.18 -7.53 -8.08
C SER A 119 6.07 -7.46 -7.02
N PHE A 120 5.68 -8.64 -6.51
CA PHE A 120 4.50 -8.79 -5.64
C PHE A 120 4.55 -7.96 -4.36
N ASN A 121 5.74 -7.80 -3.77
CA ASN A 121 5.91 -7.01 -2.55
C ASN A 121 5.54 -5.53 -2.77
N THR A 122 5.82 -4.97 -3.95
CA THR A 122 5.46 -3.58 -4.27
C THR A 122 4.00 -3.45 -4.72
N ALA A 123 3.41 -4.50 -5.30
CA ALA A 123 1.97 -4.57 -5.55
C ALA A 123 1.19 -4.52 -4.23
N ILE A 124 1.55 -5.38 -3.27
CA ILE A 124 0.95 -5.40 -1.93
C ILE A 124 1.16 -4.07 -1.20
N SER A 125 2.36 -3.48 -1.27
CA SER A 125 2.61 -2.15 -0.71
C SER A 125 1.67 -1.07 -1.28
N SER A 126 1.35 -1.15 -2.57
CA SER A 126 0.43 -0.22 -3.24
C SER A 126 -1.00 -0.37 -2.72
N MET A 127 -1.46 -1.61 -2.52
CA MET A 127 -2.75 -1.88 -1.88
C MET A 127 -2.79 -1.42 -0.42
N MET A 128 -1.70 -1.53 0.34
CA MET A 128 -1.61 -0.98 1.70
C MET A 128 -1.74 0.55 1.70
N ILE A 129 -1.11 1.24 0.74
CA ILE A 129 -1.25 2.69 0.57
C ILE A 129 -2.71 3.04 0.25
N PHE A 130 -3.33 2.35 -0.71
CA PHE A 130 -4.75 2.52 -1.04
C PHE A 130 -5.64 2.44 0.21
N VAL A 131 -5.48 1.38 1.01
CA VAL A 131 -6.27 1.18 2.25
C VAL A 131 -6.06 2.32 3.23
N ASN A 132 -4.84 2.85 3.36
CA ASN A 132 -4.55 3.95 4.28
C ASN A 132 -5.16 5.27 3.81
N GLU A 133 -5.12 5.57 2.51
CA GLU A 133 -5.70 6.80 1.94
C GLU A 133 -7.22 6.84 2.14
N PHE A 134 -7.91 5.72 1.93
CA PHE A 134 -9.36 5.66 2.06
C PHE A 134 -9.85 5.27 3.45
N PHE A 135 -8.96 5.02 4.41
CA PHE A 135 -9.34 4.55 5.76
C PHE A 135 -10.34 5.46 6.47
N ASN A 136 -10.24 6.78 6.25
CA ASN A 136 -11.13 7.79 6.85
C ASN A 136 -12.11 8.40 5.83
N GLU A 137 -12.16 7.86 4.62
CA GLU A 137 -13.02 8.41 3.58
C GLU A 137 -14.45 7.92 3.72
N LYS A 138 -15.40 8.84 3.64
CA LYS A 138 -16.83 8.54 3.78
C LYS A 138 -17.43 7.96 2.51
N ARG A 139 -16.74 8.13 1.37
CA ARG A 139 -17.18 7.72 0.05
C ARG A 139 -15.98 7.40 -0.81
N ILE A 140 -15.99 6.23 -1.42
CA ILE A 140 -14.95 5.76 -2.34
C ILE A 140 -15.51 5.43 -3.73
N GLY A 141 -16.84 5.32 -3.84
CA GLY A 141 -17.49 4.91 -5.07
C GLY A 141 -17.45 3.39 -5.30
N ARG A 142 -18.42 2.92 -6.07
CA ARG A 142 -18.52 1.51 -6.47
C ARG A 142 -17.26 1.02 -7.17
N PHE A 143 -16.73 1.81 -8.12
CA PHE A 143 -15.58 1.43 -8.92
C PHE A 143 -14.32 1.20 -8.07
N GLY A 144 -14.03 2.09 -7.11
CA GLY A 144 -12.87 1.94 -6.22
C GLY A 144 -12.96 0.69 -5.34
N THR A 145 -14.17 0.42 -4.82
CA THR A 145 -14.46 -0.76 -3.99
C THR A 145 -14.28 -2.06 -4.80
N GLU A 146 -14.92 -2.14 -5.96
CA GLU A 146 -14.82 -3.28 -6.88
C GLU A 146 -13.37 -3.54 -7.31
N ALA A 147 -12.66 -2.48 -7.74
CA ALA A 147 -11.29 -2.58 -8.18
C ALA A 147 -10.40 -3.16 -7.09
N PHE A 148 -10.50 -2.67 -5.85
CA PHE A 148 -9.65 -3.16 -4.76
C PHE A 148 -9.86 -4.65 -4.47
N ILE A 149 -11.11 -5.13 -4.43
CA ILE A 149 -11.39 -6.56 -4.18
C ILE A 149 -10.76 -7.42 -5.30
N LYS A 150 -10.89 -6.98 -6.56
CA LYS A 150 -10.28 -7.66 -7.71
C LYS A 150 -8.75 -7.63 -7.66
N LEU A 151 -8.14 -6.52 -7.24
CA LEU A 151 -6.67 -6.42 -7.07
C LEU A 151 -6.14 -7.32 -5.95
N LEU A 152 -6.93 -7.52 -4.88
CA LEU A 152 -6.56 -8.35 -3.74
C LEU A 152 -6.61 -9.86 -4.05
N SER A 153 -7.51 -10.26 -4.96
CA SER A 153 -7.85 -11.68 -5.21
C SER A 153 -6.67 -12.59 -5.58
N PRO A 154 -5.63 -12.18 -6.34
CA PRO A 154 -4.49 -13.05 -6.60
C PRO A 154 -3.66 -13.34 -5.34
N PHE A 155 -3.68 -12.41 -4.38
CA PHE A 155 -2.85 -12.44 -3.17
C PHE A 155 -3.55 -13.12 -1.99
N ALA A 156 -4.80 -12.74 -1.76
CA ALA A 156 -5.64 -13.22 -0.67
C ALA A 156 -7.02 -13.63 -1.23
N PRO A 157 -7.12 -14.79 -1.91
CA PRO A 157 -8.32 -15.19 -2.64
C PRO A 157 -9.53 -15.45 -1.75
N HIS A 158 -9.36 -15.98 -0.53
CA HIS A 158 -10.50 -16.38 0.30
C HIS A 158 -11.24 -15.16 0.86
N ILE A 159 -10.50 -14.18 1.40
CA ILE A 159 -11.07 -12.91 1.85
C ILE A 159 -11.65 -12.12 0.68
N ALA A 160 -11.00 -12.14 -0.49
CA ALA A 160 -11.49 -11.43 -1.66
C ALA A 160 -12.82 -12.02 -2.17
N GLU A 161 -12.97 -13.34 -2.18
CA GLU A 161 -14.21 -14.02 -2.58
C GLU A 161 -15.38 -13.67 -1.62
N GLU A 162 -15.13 -13.70 -0.32
CA GLU A 162 -16.15 -13.34 0.68
C GLU A 162 -16.56 -11.86 0.56
N LEU A 163 -15.59 -10.96 0.39
CA LEU A 163 -15.88 -9.54 0.14
C LEU A 163 -16.63 -9.32 -1.18
N TRP A 164 -16.31 -10.12 -2.20
CA TRP A 164 -16.96 -10.07 -3.51
C TRP A 164 -18.44 -10.45 -3.44
N GLN A 165 -18.76 -11.56 -2.77
CA GLN A 165 -20.14 -12.00 -2.54
C GLN A 165 -20.96 -10.90 -1.86
N ARG A 166 -20.44 -10.33 -0.76
CA ARG A 166 -21.12 -9.24 -0.03
C ARG A 166 -21.26 -7.97 -0.87
N PHE A 167 -20.26 -7.64 -1.68
CA PHE A 167 -20.32 -6.53 -2.63
C PHE A 167 -21.42 -6.73 -3.68
N GLN A 168 -21.50 -7.93 -4.28
CA GLN A 168 -22.54 -8.28 -5.24
C GLN A 168 -23.94 -8.14 -4.64
N GLU A 169 -24.15 -8.65 -3.42
CA GLU A 169 -25.42 -8.51 -2.71
C GLU A 169 -25.79 -7.04 -2.47
N THR A 170 -24.83 -6.25 -2.00
CA THR A 170 -25.03 -4.83 -1.66
C THR A 170 -25.42 -4.00 -2.88
N VAL A 171 -24.75 -4.21 -4.02
CA VAL A 171 -25.04 -3.46 -5.26
C VAL A 171 -26.16 -4.09 -6.10
N GLY A 172 -26.77 -5.18 -5.63
CA GLY A 172 -27.79 -5.93 -6.37
C GLY A 172 -27.27 -6.48 -7.69
N MET A 173 -26.00 -6.87 -7.74
CA MET A 173 -25.40 -7.46 -8.93
C MET A 173 -25.93 -8.88 -9.13
N LYS A 174 -26.33 -9.20 -10.36
CA LYS A 174 -26.60 -10.59 -10.72
C LYS A 174 -25.26 -11.28 -10.97
N ALA A 175 -25.01 -12.38 -10.26
CA ALA A 175 -23.89 -13.25 -10.53
C ALA A 175 -23.85 -13.63 -12.02
N SER A 176 -22.69 -13.42 -12.65
CA SER A 176 -22.36 -14.01 -13.95
C SER A 176 -21.57 -15.29 -13.71
N GLY A 177 -21.72 -16.31 -14.57
CA GLY A 177 -21.01 -17.57 -14.42
C GLY A 177 -21.32 -18.30 -13.11
N THR A 178 -20.29 -18.63 -12.35
CA THR A 178 -20.39 -19.24 -11.00
C THR A 178 -20.73 -18.21 -9.91
N GLY A 179 -20.67 -16.92 -10.23
CA GLY A 179 -20.76 -15.82 -9.27
C GLY A 179 -19.45 -15.52 -8.56
N SER A 180 -18.40 -16.32 -8.77
CA SER A 180 -17.09 -16.12 -8.17
C SER A 180 -16.36 -14.92 -8.77
N ILE A 181 -15.51 -14.28 -7.96
CA ILE A 181 -14.60 -13.23 -8.45
C ILE A 181 -13.62 -13.75 -9.53
N LEU A 182 -13.42 -15.07 -9.62
CA LEU A 182 -12.57 -15.70 -10.63
C LEU A 182 -13.14 -15.61 -12.04
N ASP A 183 -14.45 -15.41 -12.18
CA ASP A 183 -15.12 -15.25 -13.49
C ASP A 183 -15.07 -13.79 -14.00
N GLU A 184 -14.54 -12.88 -13.19
CA GLU A 184 -14.56 -11.46 -13.48
C GLU A 184 -13.33 -10.97 -14.23
N SER A 185 -13.53 -9.99 -15.11
CA SER A 185 -12.43 -9.30 -15.77
C SER A 185 -11.61 -8.49 -14.77
N TRP A 186 -10.30 -8.46 -15.00
CA TRP A 186 -9.35 -7.60 -14.29
C TRP A 186 -9.75 -6.12 -14.41
N PRO A 187 -9.62 -5.29 -13.35
CA PRO A 187 -10.00 -3.89 -13.41
C PRO A 187 -9.08 -3.10 -14.37
N GLU A 188 -9.69 -2.24 -15.17
CA GLU A 188 -8.97 -1.36 -16.09
C GLU A 188 -8.68 -0.01 -15.43
N TYR A 189 -7.59 0.65 -15.85
CA TYR A 189 -7.23 1.98 -15.39
C TYR A 189 -7.24 3.01 -16.53
N ASP A 190 -7.51 4.27 -16.18
CA ASP A 190 -7.39 5.42 -17.07
C ASP A 190 -6.06 6.13 -16.81
N GLU A 191 -5.15 6.06 -17.79
CA GLU A 191 -3.83 6.67 -17.73
C GLU A 191 -3.89 8.17 -17.39
N GLN A 192 -4.90 8.90 -17.91
CA GLN A 192 -5.04 10.34 -17.69
C GLN A 192 -5.36 10.67 -16.24
N LYS A 193 -6.01 9.75 -15.52
CA LYS A 193 -6.35 9.91 -14.11
C LYS A 193 -5.21 9.54 -13.18
N THR A 194 -4.13 8.91 -13.66
CA THR A 194 -3.00 8.50 -12.81
C THR A 194 -2.10 9.66 -12.36
N ALA A 195 -2.17 10.81 -13.04
CA ALA A 195 -1.31 11.96 -12.78
C ALA A 195 -1.69 12.70 -11.49
N ALA A 196 -0.70 12.89 -10.61
CA ALA A 196 -0.84 13.78 -9.44
C ALA A 196 -0.78 15.26 -9.86
N ASP A 197 -1.58 16.12 -9.23
CA ASP A 197 -1.45 17.58 -9.41
C ASP A 197 -0.22 18.11 -8.68
N GLU A 198 0.11 17.47 -7.55
CA GLU A 198 1.23 17.81 -6.72
C GLU A 198 1.93 16.54 -6.24
N ILE A 199 3.25 16.63 -6.11
CA ILE A 199 4.12 15.62 -5.55
C ILE A 199 4.80 16.19 -4.30
N GLU A 200 4.85 15.40 -3.23
CA GLU A 200 5.64 15.78 -2.05
C GLU A 200 7.12 15.58 -2.37
N VAL A 201 7.88 16.68 -2.38
CA VAL A 201 9.34 16.66 -2.54
C VAL A 201 9.97 16.94 -1.19
N VAL A 202 10.92 16.07 -0.83
CA VAL A 202 11.62 16.14 0.45
C VAL A 202 12.89 16.99 0.34
N PHE A 203 13.13 17.86 1.31
CA PHE A 203 14.34 18.68 1.38
C PHE A 203 15.32 18.16 2.43
N GLN A 204 16.57 17.99 2.01
CA GLN A 204 17.65 17.46 2.83
C GLN A 204 18.85 18.40 2.85
N VAL A 205 19.59 18.37 3.96
CA VAL A 205 20.89 19.03 4.10
C VAL A 205 21.90 18.01 4.60
N ASN A 206 22.97 17.77 3.84
CA ASN A 206 23.95 16.70 4.08
C ASN A 206 23.26 15.35 4.37
N GLY A 207 22.23 15.02 3.59
CA GLY A 207 21.47 13.77 3.68
C GLY A 207 20.45 13.68 4.84
N LYS A 208 20.32 14.72 5.68
CA LYS A 208 19.34 14.74 6.77
C LYS A 208 18.09 15.51 6.37
N LEU A 209 16.90 14.97 6.67
CA LEU A 209 15.60 15.61 6.42
C LEU A 209 15.49 16.96 7.14
N ARG A 210 15.06 17.99 6.42
CA ARG A 210 14.88 19.36 6.92
C ARG A 210 13.55 20.00 6.56
N GLY A 211 12.89 19.53 5.51
CA GLY A 211 11.58 20.04 5.12
C GLY A 211 10.95 19.18 4.03
N ARG A 212 9.78 19.62 3.59
CA ARG A 212 9.01 19.05 2.48
C ARG A 212 8.16 20.15 1.87
N ALA A 213 7.83 20.01 0.59
CA ALA A 213 6.87 20.87 -0.09
C ALA A 213 6.09 20.03 -1.11
N ASN A 214 4.81 20.37 -1.28
CA ASN A 214 4.03 19.87 -2.40
C ASN A 214 4.26 20.79 -3.60
N VAL A 215 4.64 20.22 -4.74
CA VAL A 215 4.97 20.96 -5.97
C VAL A 215 4.38 20.27 -7.18
N ALA A 216 4.16 21.00 -8.27
CA ALA A 216 3.73 20.41 -9.53
C ALA A 216 4.73 19.34 -10.03
N PRO A 217 4.28 18.19 -10.56
CA PRO A 217 5.17 17.12 -11.04
C PRO A 217 6.16 17.56 -12.13
N ASP A 218 5.77 18.56 -12.91
CA ASP A 218 6.52 19.14 -14.02
C ASP A 218 7.29 20.41 -13.64
N ILE A 219 7.30 20.79 -12.36
CA ILE A 219 8.03 21.97 -11.87
C ILE A 219 9.47 22.00 -12.41
N ALA A 220 9.90 23.17 -12.85
CA ALA A 220 11.25 23.35 -13.34
C ALA A 220 12.26 23.11 -12.19
N GLU A 221 13.40 22.50 -12.53
CA GLU A 221 14.44 22.22 -11.54
C GLU A 221 14.92 23.49 -10.83
N THR A 222 14.95 24.63 -11.53
CA THR A 222 15.30 25.94 -10.99
C THR A 222 14.34 26.38 -9.89
N ASP A 223 13.04 26.24 -10.14
CA ASP A 223 12.00 26.70 -9.22
C ASP A 223 11.97 25.80 -7.98
N LEU A 224 12.16 24.48 -8.19
CA LEU A 224 12.25 23.53 -7.09
C LEU A 224 13.46 23.79 -6.18
N LYS A 225 14.60 24.23 -6.73
CA LYS A 225 15.77 24.64 -5.94
C LYS A 225 15.47 25.88 -5.10
N SER A 226 14.79 26.88 -5.68
CA SER A 226 14.40 28.09 -4.95
C SER A 226 13.48 27.76 -3.78
N ILE A 227 12.43 26.96 -4.00
CA ILE A 227 11.52 26.51 -2.94
C ILE A 227 12.27 25.76 -1.83
N ALA A 228 13.25 24.91 -2.19
CA ALA A 228 14.05 24.19 -1.20
C ALA A 228 14.93 25.13 -0.36
N LEU A 229 15.54 26.15 -0.97
CA LEU A 229 16.40 27.12 -0.29
C LEU A 229 15.61 28.10 0.60
N GLU A 230 14.38 28.40 0.23
CA GLU A 230 13.45 29.25 0.99
C GLU A 230 12.75 28.51 2.15
N ASN A 231 12.93 27.18 2.26
CA ASN A 231 12.32 26.43 3.34
C ASN A 231 12.96 26.74 4.70
N ASP A 232 12.15 27.09 5.70
CA ASP A 232 12.60 27.46 7.06
C ASP A 232 13.52 26.45 7.73
N GLY A 233 13.28 25.14 7.51
CA GLY A 233 14.10 24.08 8.09
C GLY A 233 15.45 23.95 7.40
N VAL A 234 15.49 24.22 6.09
CA VAL A 234 16.71 24.25 5.28
C VAL A 234 17.53 25.49 5.62
N MET A 235 16.92 26.69 5.64
CA MET A 235 17.60 27.95 5.98
C MET A 235 18.30 27.85 7.34
N ARG A 236 17.62 27.35 8.37
CA ARG A 236 18.22 27.12 9.71
C ARG A 236 19.39 26.14 9.68
N ALA A 237 19.34 25.13 8.82
CA ALA A 237 20.42 24.15 8.70
C ALA A 237 21.65 24.68 7.92
N MET A 238 21.44 25.68 7.07
CA MET A 238 22.47 26.34 6.25
C MET A 238 23.07 27.59 6.91
N GLU A 239 22.58 28.04 8.06
CA GLU A 239 23.03 29.28 8.69
C GLU A 239 24.56 29.31 8.87
N GLY A 240 25.20 30.34 8.30
CA GLY A 240 26.66 30.54 8.34
C GLY A 240 27.48 29.58 7.48
N LYS A 241 26.86 28.82 6.56
CA LYS A 241 27.53 27.81 5.72
C LYS A 241 27.27 28.05 4.23
N GLU A 242 28.28 27.76 3.42
CA GLU A 242 28.18 27.91 1.95
C GLU A 242 27.65 26.63 1.29
N VAL A 243 26.84 26.79 0.26
CA VAL A 243 26.33 25.68 -0.54
C VAL A 243 27.40 25.24 -1.54
N ARG A 244 27.87 24.00 -1.41
CA ARG A 244 28.84 23.40 -2.34
C ARG A 244 28.17 22.78 -3.56
N LYS A 245 27.02 22.14 -3.36
CA LYS A 245 26.29 21.41 -4.41
C LYS A 245 24.83 21.24 -4.04
N ILE A 246 23.94 21.34 -5.04
CA ILE A 246 22.53 20.98 -4.90
C ILE A 246 22.25 19.80 -5.82
N ILE A 247 21.69 18.72 -5.27
CA ILE A 247 21.34 17.50 -5.99
C ILE A 247 19.82 17.43 -6.03
N VAL A 248 19.24 17.51 -7.22
CA VAL A 248 17.81 17.35 -7.43
C VAL A 248 17.52 15.98 -8.00
N VAL A 249 16.63 15.24 -7.36
CA VAL A 249 16.02 14.04 -7.90
C VAL A 249 14.57 14.40 -8.19
N LYS A 250 14.26 14.66 -9.47
CA LYS A 250 12.92 15.06 -9.92
C LYS A 250 11.87 14.10 -9.37
N GLY A 251 10.81 14.64 -8.79
CA GLY A 251 9.75 13.80 -8.23
C GLY A 251 9.98 13.29 -6.81
N LYS A 252 11.15 13.50 -6.20
CA LYS A 252 11.52 12.83 -4.95
C LYS A 252 12.15 13.74 -3.90
N LEU A 253 13.30 14.36 -4.20
CA LEU A 253 14.03 15.13 -3.20
C LEU A 253 14.95 16.20 -3.78
N VAL A 254 15.29 17.16 -2.93
CA VAL A 254 16.41 18.09 -3.11
C VAL A 254 17.36 17.92 -1.92
N ASN A 255 18.62 17.55 -2.19
CA ASN A 255 19.65 17.46 -1.17
C ASN A 255 20.70 18.55 -1.37
N ILE A 256 20.88 19.38 -0.34
CA ILE A 256 21.81 20.50 -0.33
C ILE A 256 23.06 20.07 0.44
N VAL A 257 24.21 20.14 -0.23
CA VAL A 257 25.52 19.82 0.33
C VAL A 257 26.19 21.12 0.74
N ILE A 258 26.50 21.22 2.03
CA ILE A 258 27.22 22.34 2.67
C ILE A 258 28.55 21.86 3.24
#